data_AF-A0A1G9BBZ8-F1
#
_entry.id   AF-A0A1G9BBZ8-F1
#
_cell.length_a   1.000
_cell.length_b   1.000
_cell.length_c   1.000
_cell.angle_alpha   90.00
_cell.angle_beta   90.00
_cell.angle_gamma   90.00
#
_symmetry.space_group_name_H-M   'P 1'
#
loop_
_entity.id
_entity.type
_entity.pdbx_description
1 polymer ?
#
loop_
_entity_poly.entity_id
_entity_poly.type
_entity_poly.pdbx_seq_one_letter_code
_entity_poly.pdbx_strand_id
1 'polypeptide(L)'
;MRHRTAITFLLVGAIWGTSFPAVRAGVEVVPPVLFAALRFDATALLILGYAAARGYRIRPRGGEWAGILAGGTLLIALHHALLFAGQQHVTSAVAAVVVATVPILTAGLSRLLLSSTALGVVGTVGLGLGFAGTAIVANPDLSALYTAESLGVALVFAAAVAFALGAVLTQRTRTDLPVASLQGWMMLVGAPILHAVSLSLGEPQSVEWTPAAVLALLYLVPVAGGVGYLLYFDLLDRIGSVELNLVSYLLPVFAALVGWLALNEALEPTTVAGFAVVAVGFALIKRRALVGLAGRRSRRSSGET
;
A
#
# COMPACT_ATOMS: atom_id res chain seq x y z
N MET A 1 13.49 4.48 23.97
CA MET A 1 12.91 5.03 22.72
C MET A 1 13.15 4.14 21.50
N ARG A 2 14.36 3.62 21.27
CA ARG A 2 14.72 2.77 20.11
C ARG A 2 13.88 1.49 19.96
N HIS A 3 13.64 0.76 21.04
CA HIS A 3 12.80 -0.44 21.02
C HIS A 3 11.34 -0.12 20.64
N ARG A 4 10.80 1.00 21.15
CA ARG A 4 9.44 1.45 20.84
C ARG A 4 9.26 1.72 19.34
N THR A 5 10.20 2.43 18.71
CA THR A 5 10.15 2.67 17.25
C THR A 5 10.21 1.37 16.45
N ALA A 6 11.12 0.45 16.81
CA ALA A 6 11.24 -0.83 16.12
C ALA A 6 9.97 -1.70 16.26
N ILE A 7 9.38 -1.74 17.47
CA ILE A 7 8.12 -2.45 17.72
C ILE A 7 6.99 -1.82 16.91
N THR A 8 6.85 -0.49 16.92
CA THR A 8 5.82 0.19 16.11
C THR A 8 6.02 -0.09 14.62
N PHE A 9 7.25 -0.07 14.14
CA PHE A 9 7.59 -0.38 12.74
C PHE A 9 7.17 -1.81 12.35
N LEU A 10 7.48 -2.79 13.18
CA LEU A 10 7.06 -4.18 12.99
C LEU A 10 5.54 -4.33 13.07
N LEU A 11 4.88 -3.62 13.98
CA LEU A 11 3.42 -3.65 14.12
C LEU A 11 2.71 -3.06 12.90
N VAL A 12 3.18 -1.94 12.34
CA VAL A 12 2.61 -1.41 11.09
C VAL A 12 2.84 -2.40 9.95
N GLY A 13 4.04 -2.96 9.84
CA GLY A 13 4.36 -3.98 8.84
C GLY A 13 3.47 -5.22 8.97
N ALA A 14 3.24 -5.69 10.19
CA ALA A 14 2.34 -6.80 10.48
C ALA A 14 0.91 -6.44 10.10
N ILE A 15 0.34 -5.37 10.65
CA ILE A 15 -1.05 -4.97 10.43
C ILE A 15 -1.35 -4.77 8.93
N TRP A 16 -0.49 -4.07 8.21
CA TRP A 16 -0.71 -3.83 6.79
C TRP A 16 -0.36 -5.05 5.92
N GLY A 17 0.64 -5.85 6.29
CA GLY A 17 0.95 -7.09 5.59
C GLY A 17 -0.16 -8.12 5.72
N THR A 18 -0.73 -8.30 6.92
CA THR A 18 -1.86 -9.20 7.15
C THR A 18 -3.19 -8.65 6.63
N SER A 19 -3.23 -7.41 6.12
CA SER A 19 -4.39 -6.89 5.42
C SER A 19 -4.61 -7.56 4.06
N PHE A 20 -3.55 -8.06 3.41
CA PHE A 20 -3.67 -8.78 2.13
C PHE A 20 -4.49 -10.07 2.25
N PRO A 21 -4.21 -11.00 3.19
CA PRO A 21 -5.05 -12.18 3.39
C PRO A 21 -6.44 -11.84 3.91
N ALA A 22 -6.60 -10.79 4.73
CA ALA A 22 -7.93 -10.34 5.13
C ALA A 22 -8.76 -9.84 3.93
N VAL A 23 -8.14 -9.10 2.99
CA VAL A 23 -8.80 -8.72 1.73
C VAL A 23 -9.13 -9.95 0.91
N ARG A 24 -8.19 -10.90 0.75
CA ARG A 24 -8.41 -12.14 0.00
C ARG A 24 -9.64 -12.90 0.50
N ALA A 25 -9.75 -13.09 1.82
CA ALA A 25 -10.90 -13.73 2.45
C ALA A 25 -12.23 -12.98 2.22
N GLY A 26 -12.18 -11.64 2.15
CA GLY A 26 -13.36 -10.83 1.87
C GLY A 26 -13.83 -10.90 0.42
N VAL A 27 -12.88 -10.79 -0.52
CA VAL A 27 -13.18 -10.72 -1.98
C VAL A 27 -13.50 -12.08 -2.62
N GLU A 28 -13.36 -13.18 -1.86
CA GLU A 28 -13.89 -14.50 -2.26
C GLU A 28 -15.42 -14.58 -2.19
N VAL A 29 -16.04 -13.73 -1.37
CA VAL A 29 -17.49 -13.77 -1.09
C VAL A 29 -18.18 -12.49 -1.55
N VAL A 30 -17.51 -11.35 -1.37
CA VAL A 30 -18.05 -10.04 -1.74
C VAL A 30 -17.38 -9.58 -3.03
N PRO A 31 -18.12 -8.99 -3.99
CA PRO A 31 -17.50 -8.43 -5.18
C PRO A 31 -16.37 -7.44 -4.82
N PRO A 32 -15.21 -7.52 -5.50
CA PRO A 32 -13.98 -6.92 -5.02
C PRO A 32 -14.05 -5.39 -4.94
N VAL A 33 -14.64 -4.72 -5.93
CA VAL A 33 -14.70 -3.26 -5.94
C VAL A 33 -15.73 -2.75 -4.94
N LEU A 34 -16.87 -3.43 -4.81
CA LEU A 34 -17.86 -3.17 -3.76
C LEU A 34 -17.26 -3.36 -2.36
N PHE A 35 -16.49 -4.44 -2.14
CA PHE A 35 -15.82 -4.70 -0.87
C PHE A 35 -14.85 -3.57 -0.50
N ALA A 36 -14.09 -3.05 -1.49
CA ALA A 36 -13.27 -1.86 -1.31
C ALA A 36 -14.12 -0.64 -0.92
N ALA A 37 -15.23 -0.39 -1.64
CA ALA A 37 -16.11 0.75 -1.38
C ALA A 37 -16.62 0.76 0.06
N LEU A 38 -17.20 -0.36 0.51
CA LEU A 38 -17.74 -0.54 1.87
C LEU A 38 -16.66 -0.40 2.95
N ARG A 39 -15.46 -0.96 2.71
CA ARG A 39 -14.32 -0.79 3.61
C ARG A 39 -13.96 0.69 3.75
N PHE A 40 -13.89 1.43 2.64
CA PHE A 40 -13.46 2.83 2.66
C PHE A 40 -14.54 3.78 3.15
N ASP A 41 -15.83 3.48 2.97
CA ASP A 41 -16.92 4.20 3.66
C ASP A 41 -16.70 4.16 5.17
N ALA A 42 -16.57 2.96 5.73
CA ALA A 42 -16.42 2.78 7.17
C ALA A 42 -15.10 3.36 7.69
N THR A 43 -14.00 3.22 6.93
CA THR A 43 -12.69 3.76 7.33
C THR A 43 -12.67 5.29 7.25
N ALA A 44 -13.31 5.90 6.25
CA ALA A 44 -13.43 7.36 6.15
C ALA A 44 -14.15 7.94 7.36
N LEU A 45 -15.30 7.35 7.74
CA LEU A 45 -16.05 7.75 8.93
C LEU A 45 -15.23 7.60 10.20
N LEU A 46 -14.53 6.47 10.36
CA LEU A 46 -13.67 6.22 11.51
C LEU A 46 -12.55 7.28 11.63
N ILE A 47 -11.83 7.54 10.55
CA ILE A 47 -10.66 8.44 10.56
C ILE A 47 -11.09 9.91 10.68
N LEU A 48 -12.15 10.34 10.00
CA LEU A 48 -12.69 11.69 10.15
C LEU A 48 -13.30 11.90 11.54
N GLY A 49 -13.99 10.89 12.08
CA GLY A 49 -14.50 10.90 13.45
C GLY A 49 -13.37 11.00 14.49
N TYR A 50 -12.28 10.25 14.30
CA TYR A 50 -11.07 10.38 15.11
C TYR A 50 -10.48 11.79 15.01
N ALA A 51 -10.34 12.34 13.81
CA ALA A 51 -9.81 13.69 13.62
C ALA A 51 -10.68 14.74 14.34
N ALA A 52 -12.01 14.60 14.27
CA ALA A 52 -12.96 15.44 15.00
C ALA A 52 -12.77 15.34 16.51
N ALA A 53 -12.72 14.12 17.05
CA ALA A 53 -12.57 13.87 18.47
C ALA A 53 -11.24 14.41 19.03
N ARG A 54 -10.19 14.48 18.21
CA ARG A 54 -8.89 15.06 18.57
C ARG A 54 -8.82 16.58 18.41
N GLY A 55 -9.89 17.23 17.95
CA GLY A 55 -9.92 18.67 17.70
C GLY A 55 -9.07 19.09 16.50
N TYR A 56 -8.74 18.17 15.60
CA TYR A 56 -8.02 18.50 14.38
C TYR A 56 -8.90 19.30 13.42
N ARG A 57 -8.27 20.17 12.61
CA ARG A 57 -8.97 20.82 11.51
C ARG A 57 -9.44 19.76 10.53
N ILE A 58 -10.75 19.65 10.33
CA ILE A 58 -11.34 18.67 9.41
C ILE A 58 -11.65 19.29 8.05
N ARG A 59 -12.12 20.54 8.01
CA ARG A 59 -12.60 21.16 6.77
C ARG A 59 -11.44 21.54 5.84
N PRO A 60 -11.36 20.99 4.62
CA PRO A 60 -10.36 21.38 3.63
C PRO A 60 -10.64 22.78 3.09
N ARG A 61 -9.60 23.45 2.59
CA ARG A 61 -9.69 24.82 2.05
C ARG A 61 -8.91 24.96 0.75
N GLY A 62 -9.44 25.73 -0.19
CA GLY A 62 -8.74 26.15 -1.40
C GLY A 62 -8.03 25.00 -2.14
N GLY A 63 -6.71 25.11 -2.29
CA GLY A 63 -5.88 24.16 -3.02
C GLY A 63 -5.79 22.74 -2.43
N GLU A 64 -6.23 22.53 -1.19
CA GLU A 64 -6.21 21.21 -0.54
C GLU A 64 -7.09 20.19 -1.26
N TRP A 65 -8.18 20.66 -1.87
CA TRP A 65 -9.07 19.82 -2.67
C TRP A 65 -8.36 19.17 -3.85
N ALA A 66 -7.36 19.83 -4.45
CA ALA A 66 -6.59 19.20 -5.53
C ALA A 66 -5.86 17.95 -5.04
N GLY A 67 -5.27 18.00 -3.84
CA GLY A 67 -4.60 16.86 -3.22
C GLY A 67 -5.57 15.77 -2.79
N ILE A 68 -6.73 16.16 -2.25
CA ILE A 68 -7.82 15.25 -1.86
C ILE A 68 -8.40 14.53 -3.07
N LEU A 69 -8.69 15.24 -4.16
CA LEU A 69 -9.25 14.65 -5.38
C LEU A 69 -8.22 13.74 -6.07
N ALA A 70 -6.95 14.17 -6.17
CA ALA A 70 -5.90 13.32 -6.72
C ALA A 70 -5.70 12.06 -5.86
N GLY A 71 -5.66 12.22 -4.54
CA GLY A 71 -5.49 11.13 -3.58
C GLY A 71 -6.68 10.17 -3.56
N GLY A 72 -7.89 10.70 -3.46
CA GLY A 72 -9.13 9.92 -3.44
C GLY A 72 -9.36 9.15 -4.74
N THR A 73 -9.08 9.75 -5.89
CA THR A 73 -9.23 9.06 -7.18
C THR A 73 -8.13 8.03 -7.41
N LEU A 74 -6.86 8.34 -7.12
CA LEU A 74 -5.74 7.46 -7.50
C LEU A 74 -5.29 6.51 -6.39
N LEU A 75 -5.10 6.99 -5.15
CA LEU A 75 -4.64 6.17 -4.01
C LEU A 75 -5.77 5.35 -3.41
N ILE A 76 -6.99 5.90 -3.38
CA ILE A 76 -8.13 5.19 -2.82
C ILE A 76 -8.85 4.43 -3.93
N ALA A 77 -9.52 5.11 -4.85
CA ALA A 77 -10.41 4.44 -5.79
C ALA A 77 -9.67 3.55 -6.79
N LEU A 78 -8.89 4.12 -7.71
CA LEU A 78 -8.27 3.35 -8.79
C LEU A 78 -7.32 2.27 -8.26
N HIS A 79 -6.46 2.62 -7.29
CA HIS A 79 -5.56 1.64 -6.67
C HIS A 79 -6.32 0.47 -6.04
N HIS A 80 -7.32 0.72 -5.18
CA HIS A 80 -7.97 -0.40 -4.48
C HIS A 80 -8.94 -1.18 -5.37
N ALA A 81 -9.58 -0.54 -6.35
CA ALA A 81 -10.37 -1.26 -7.35
C ALA A 81 -9.51 -2.30 -8.08
N LEU A 82 -8.36 -1.87 -8.60
CA LEU A 82 -7.42 -2.75 -9.31
C LEU A 82 -6.77 -3.79 -8.39
N LEU A 83 -6.37 -3.39 -7.17
CA LEU A 83 -5.74 -4.30 -6.21
C LEU A 83 -6.70 -5.42 -5.80
N PHE A 84 -7.94 -5.08 -5.44
CA PHE A 84 -8.90 -6.06 -4.91
C PHE A 84 -9.39 -6.98 -6.03
N ALA A 85 -9.62 -6.44 -7.24
CA ALA A 85 -9.91 -7.26 -8.41
C ALA A 85 -8.74 -8.20 -8.73
N GLY A 86 -7.51 -7.71 -8.68
CA GLY A 86 -6.31 -8.53 -8.89
C GLY A 86 -6.16 -9.64 -7.85
N GLN A 87 -6.43 -9.35 -6.57
CA GLN A 87 -6.39 -10.32 -5.47
C GLN A 87 -7.44 -11.43 -5.55
N GLN A 88 -8.41 -11.38 -6.48
CA GLN A 88 -9.26 -12.53 -6.75
C GLN A 88 -8.52 -13.66 -7.48
N HIS A 89 -7.40 -13.33 -8.13
CA HIS A 89 -6.68 -14.24 -9.02
C HIS A 89 -5.26 -14.56 -8.56
N VAL A 90 -4.74 -13.87 -7.55
CA VAL A 90 -3.39 -14.07 -7.03
C VAL A 90 -3.40 -14.23 -5.52
N THR A 91 -2.37 -14.89 -4.98
CA THR A 91 -2.19 -15.04 -3.53
C THR A 91 -1.89 -13.69 -2.87
N SER A 92 -2.11 -13.64 -1.56
CA SER A 92 -1.81 -12.48 -0.72
C SER A 92 -0.32 -12.11 -0.78
N ALA A 93 0.55 -13.12 -0.82
CA ALA A 93 1.99 -12.94 -0.96
C ALA A 93 2.35 -12.29 -2.30
N VAL A 94 1.84 -12.82 -3.41
CA VAL A 94 2.07 -12.27 -4.76
C VAL A 94 1.63 -10.80 -4.82
N ALA A 95 0.40 -10.50 -4.38
CA ALA A 95 -0.10 -9.14 -4.39
C ALA A 95 0.78 -8.18 -3.57
N ALA A 96 1.20 -8.60 -2.38
CA ALA A 96 2.08 -7.80 -1.52
C ALA A 96 3.46 -7.55 -2.15
N VAL A 97 4.06 -8.55 -2.81
CA VAL A 97 5.36 -8.38 -3.49
C VAL A 97 5.25 -7.39 -4.64
N VAL A 98 4.20 -7.49 -5.46
CA VAL A 98 3.98 -6.54 -6.55
C VAL A 98 3.77 -5.13 -6.01
N VAL A 99 2.99 -4.96 -4.95
CA VAL A 99 2.81 -3.67 -4.26
C VAL A 99 4.13 -3.15 -3.65
N ALA A 100 5.06 -4.02 -3.25
CA ALA A 100 6.39 -3.60 -2.77
C ALA A 100 7.25 -2.91 -3.85
N THR A 101 6.80 -2.85 -5.11
CA THR A 101 7.40 -1.99 -6.14
C THR A 101 6.95 -0.53 -6.09
N VAL A 102 5.90 -0.20 -5.33
CA VAL A 102 5.40 1.18 -5.18
C VAL A 102 6.53 2.18 -4.88
N PRO A 103 7.42 1.97 -3.89
CA PRO A 103 8.49 2.95 -3.61
C PRO A 103 9.45 3.16 -4.79
N ILE A 104 9.67 2.12 -5.60
CA ILE A 104 10.50 2.15 -6.81
C ILE A 104 9.79 2.98 -7.90
N LEU A 105 8.51 2.68 -8.15
CA LEU A 105 7.66 3.40 -9.11
C LEU A 105 7.51 4.88 -8.73
N THR A 106 7.23 5.17 -7.46
CA THR A 106 7.13 6.54 -6.94
C THR A 106 8.44 7.29 -7.16
N ALA A 107 9.60 6.68 -6.89
CA ALA A 107 10.89 7.34 -7.13
C ALA A 107 11.11 7.67 -8.63
N GLY A 108 10.73 6.77 -9.54
CA GLY A 108 10.79 6.99 -10.98
C GLY A 108 9.84 8.10 -11.45
N LEU A 109 8.58 8.05 -11.03
CA LEU A 109 7.55 9.04 -11.38
C LEU A 109 7.83 10.42 -10.77
N SER A 110 8.29 10.49 -9.52
CA SER A 110 8.73 11.74 -8.90
C SER A 110 9.81 12.41 -9.74
N ARG A 111 10.78 11.66 -10.26
CA ARG A 111 11.79 12.25 -11.15
C ARG A 111 11.18 12.79 -12.44
N LEU A 112 10.36 11.99 -13.11
CA LEU A 112 9.78 12.36 -14.40
C LEU A 112 8.90 13.61 -14.29
N LEU A 113 8.13 13.70 -13.21
CA LEU A 113 7.10 14.72 -13.01
C LEU A 113 7.59 15.92 -12.21
N LEU A 114 8.58 15.80 -11.32
CA LEU A 114 9.03 16.88 -10.42
C LEU A 114 10.42 17.44 -10.76
N SER A 115 10.97 17.10 -11.93
CA SER A 115 12.24 17.64 -12.43
C SER A 115 13.42 17.49 -11.46
N SER A 116 13.44 16.42 -10.66
CA SER A 116 14.59 16.11 -9.81
C SER A 116 15.78 15.65 -10.66
N THR A 117 17.00 15.76 -10.12
CA THR A 117 18.25 15.30 -10.74
C THR A 117 18.11 13.91 -11.38
N ALA A 118 18.82 13.67 -12.48
CA ALA A 118 18.77 12.40 -13.18
C ALA A 118 18.97 11.19 -12.22
N LEU A 119 18.14 10.13 -12.29
CA LEU A 119 18.51 8.79 -11.79
C LEU A 119 19.83 8.48 -12.47
N GLY A 120 20.90 8.52 -11.69
CA GLY A 120 22.15 7.92 -12.10
C GLY A 120 21.96 6.43 -12.33
N VAL A 121 22.96 5.80 -12.94
CA VAL A 121 22.98 4.38 -13.32
C VAL A 121 22.38 3.47 -12.25
N VAL A 122 22.74 3.66 -10.98
CA VAL A 122 22.26 2.83 -9.86
C VAL A 122 20.74 2.94 -9.63
N GLY A 123 20.14 4.12 -9.84
CA GLY A 123 18.70 4.29 -9.74
C GLY A 123 17.96 3.61 -10.88
N THR A 124 18.52 3.64 -12.09
CA THR A 124 17.99 2.92 -13.25
C THR A 124 18.08 1.40 -13.07
N VAL A 125 19.20 0.90 -12.57
CA VAL A 125 19.37 -0.54 -12.26
C VAL A 125 18.38 -0.97 -11.18
N GLY A 126 18.23 -0.19 -10.10
CA GLY A 126 17.27 -0.53 -9.05
C GLY A 126 15.81 -0.51 -9.54
N LEU A 127 15.47 0.39 -10.47
CA LEU A 127 14.16 0.39 -11.14
C LEU A 127 13.98 -0.88 -11.98
N GLY A 128 14.98 -1.24 -12.78
CA GLY A 128 14.99 -2.47 -13.58
C GLY A 128 14.83 -3.73 -12.72
N LEU A 129 15.48 -3.80 -11.57
CA LEU A 129 15.30 -4.91 -10.61
C LEU A 129 13.89 -4.95 -10.03
N GLY A 130 13.27 -3.80 -9.75
CA GLY A 130 11.86 -3.76 -9.34
C GLY A 130 10.94 -4.43 -10.36
N PHE A 131 11.10 -4.08 -11.65
CA PHE A 131 10.36 -4.71 -12.74
C PHE A 131 10.69 -6.20 -12.89
N ALA A 132 11.97 -6.57 -12.84
CA ALA A 132 12.40 -7.97 -12.95
C ALA A 132 11.84 -8.83 -11.81
N GLY A 133 11.83 -8.32 -10.58
CA GLY A 133 11.26 -9.02 -9.43
C GLY A 133 9.75 -9.25 -9.59
N THR A 134 9.00 -8.24 -10.05
CA THR A 134 7.58 -8.40 -10.40
C THR A 134 7.37 -9.42 -11.51
N ALA A 135 8.20 -9.42 -12.55
CA ALA A 135 8.10 -10.38 -13.65
C ALA A 135 8.39 -11.83 -13.20
N ILE A 136 9.31 -12.02 -12.26
CA ILE A 136 9.58 -13.33 -11.64
C ILE A 136 8.36 -13.80 -10.84
N VAL A 137 7.72 -12.92 -10.06
CA VAL A 137 6.49 -13.27 -9.33
C VAL A 137 5.35 -13.57 -10.29
N ALA A 138 5.25 -12.82 -11.39
CA ALA A 138 4.24 -13.06 -12.42
C ALA A 138 4.38 -14.44 -13.08
N ASN A 139 5.60 -15.00 -13.07
CA ASN A 139 5.99 -16.27 -13.68
C ASN A 139 5.19 -16.60 -14.97
N PRO A 140 5.15 -15.67 -15.94
CA PRO A 140 4.18 -15.77 -17.02
C PRO A 140 4.52 -16.98 -17.89
N ASP A 141 3.59 -17.91 -18.00
CA ASP A 141 3.67 -18.97 -18.99
C ASP A 141 3.52 -18.34 -20.38
N LEU A 142 4.62 -18.27 -21.13
CA LEU A 142 4.64 -17.67 -22.47
C LEU A 142 3.77 -18.44 -23.46
N SER A 143 3.38 -19.68 -23.15
CA SER A 143 2.43 -20.47 -23.94
C SER A 143 0.97 -20.20 -23.59
N ALA A 144 0.71 -19.56 -22.44
CA ALA A 144 -0.62 -19.26 -21.91
C ALA A 144 -0.67 -17.85 -21.28
N LEU A 145 -0.30 -16.82 -22.04
CA LEU A 145 -0.19 -15.43 -21.53
C LEU A 145 -1.50 -14.85 -20.97
N TYR A 146 -2.65 -15.44 -21.27
CA TYR A 146 -3.99 -14.95 -20.90
C TYR A 146 -4.64 -15.83 -19.80
N THR A 147 -3.92 -16.12 -18.70
CA THR A 147 -4.50 -16.76 -17.53
C THR A 147 -5.17 -15.74 -16.59
N ALA A 148 -6.05 -16.23 -15.72
CA ALA A 148 -6.60 -15.41 -14.63
C ALA A 148 -5.49 -14.84 -13.74
N GLU A 149 -4.46 -15.64 -13.47
CA GLU A 149 -3.30 -15.25 -12.66
C GLU A 149 -2.49 -14.12 -13.31
N SER A 150 -2.20 -14.20 -14.62
CA SER A 150 -1.46 -13.14 -15.33
C SER A 150 -2.24 -11.82 -15.36
N LEU A 151 -3.57 -11.91 -15.53
CA LEU A 151 -4.47 -10.77 -15.37
C LEU A 151 -4.41 -10.19 -13.95
N GLY A 152 -4.46 -11.06 -12.93
CA GLY A 152 -4.37 -10.66 -11.53
C GLY A 152 -3.09 -9.88 -11.23
N VAL A 153 -1.94 -10.38 -11.66
CA VAL A 153 -0.66 -9.68 -11.50
C VAL A 153 -0.63 -8.36 -12.25
N ALA A 154 -1.17 -8.30 -13.47
CA ALA A 154 -1.27 -7.07 -14.24
C ALA A 154 -2.14 -6.01 -13.54
N LEU A 155 -3.29 -6.43 -12.98
CA LEU A 155 -4.17 -5.55 -12.20
C LEU A 155 -3.47 -5.04 -10.93
N VAL A 156 -2.81 -5.90 -10.16
CA VAL A 156 -2.06 -5.46 -8.97
C VAL A 156 -0.89 -4.54 -9.34
N PHE A 157 -0.20 -4.78 -10.45
CA PHE A 157 0.86 -3.90 -10.92
C PHE A 157 0.31 -2.54 -11.36
N ALA A 158 -0.81 -2.51 -12.09
CA ALA A 158 -1.52 -1.28 -12.43
C ALA A 158 -1.98 -0.53 -11.17
N ALA A 159 -2.42 -1.24 -10.13
CA ALA A 159 -2.72 -0.66 -8.83
C ALA A 159 -1.49 0.01 -8.20
N ALA A 160 -0.32 -0.64 -8.24
CA ALA A 160 0.93 -0.07 -7.74
C ALA A 160 1.33 1.21 -8.51
N VAL A 161 1.14 1.22 -9.82
CA VAL A 161 1.36 2.42 -10.66
C VAL A 161 0.38 3.55 -10.29
N ALA A 162 -0.92 3.24 -10.13
CA ALA A 162 -1.93 4.21 -9.73
C ALA A 162 -1.60 4.84 -8.37
N PHE A 163 -1.22 4.02 -7.39
CA PHE A 163 -0.77 4.49 -6.09
C PHE A 163 0.45 5.39 -6.21
N ALA A 164 1.48 4.94 -6.95
CA ALA A 164 2.71 5.68 -7.11
C ALA A 164 2.48 7.05 -7.78
N LEU A 165 1.66 7.11 -8.83
CA LEU A 165 1.30 8.33 -9.52
C LEU A 165 0.54 9.28 -8.60
N GLY A 166 -0.51 8.79 -7.94
CA GLY A 166 -1.29 9.63 -7.05
C GLY A 166 -0.46 10.12 -5.87
N ALA A 167 0.44 9.31 -5.31
CA ALA A 167 1.33 9.73 -4.24
C ALA A 167 2.21 10.93 -4.67
N VAL A 168 2.73 10.90 -5.91
CA VAL A 168 3.50 12.01 -6.50
C VAL A 168 2.63 13.25 -6.72
N LEU A 169 1.40 13.08 -7.23
CA LEU A 169 0.49 14.19 -7.50
C LEU A 169 -0.03 14.83 -6.22
N THR A 170 -0.39 14.05 -5.20
CA THR A 170 -0.79 14.53 -3.89
C THR A 170 0.35 15.28 -3.19
N GLN A 171 1.60 14.83 -3.34
CA GLN A 171 2.78 15.53 -2.78
C GLN A 171 2.99 16.94 -3.35
N ARG A 172 2.47 17.25 -4.55
CA ARG A 172 2.55 18.61 -5.12
C ARG A 172 1.66 19.60 -4.38
N THR A 173 0.59 19.12 -3.73
CA THR A 173 -0.31 19.97 -2.98
C THR A 173 0.30 20.30 -1.62
N ARG A 174 0.68 21.56 -1.43
CA ARG A 174 1.06 22.06 -0.09
C ARG A 174 -0.21 22.26 0.73
N THR A 175 -0.26 21.63 1.90
CA THR A 175 -1.40 21.67 2.80
C THR A 175 -0.90 21.62 4.25
N ASP A 176 -1.57 22.35 5.13
CA ASP A 176 -1.44 22.25 6.59
C ASP A 176 -2.60 21.43 7.20
N LEU A 177 -3.42 20.79 6.36
CA LEU A 177 -4.49 19.91 6.82
C LEU A 177 -3.84 18.70 7.53
N PRO A 178 -4.25 18.41 8.77
CA PRO A 178 -3.74 17.25 9.49
C PRO A 178 -3.87 15.97 8.66
N VAL A 179 -2.84 15.12 8.69
CA VAL A 179 -2.75 13.94 7.83
C VAL A 179 -3.96 13.02 7.98
N ALA A 180 -4.47 12.86 9.22
CA ALA A 180 -5.70 12.10 9.48
C ALA A 180 -6.91 12.69 8.72
N SER A 181 -7.12 14.01 8.79
CA SER A 181 -8.20 14.68 8.05
C SER A 181 -8.02 14.53 6.55
N LEU A 182 -6.80 14.72 6.04
CA LEU A 182 -6.48 14.59 4.62
C LEU A 182 -6.79 13.18 4.09
N GLN A 183 -6.34 12.14 4.81
CA GLN A 183 -6.61 10.75 4.46
C GLN A 183 -8.10 10.41 4.54
N GLY A 184 -8.78 10.87 5.59
CA GLY A 184 -10.23 10.70 5.74
C GLY A 184 -11.02 11.29 4.58
N TRP A 185 -10.64 12.47 4.08
CA TRP A 185 -11.25 13.07 2.89
C TRP A 185 -10.92 12.36 1.59
N MET A 186 -9.68 11.88 1.41
CA MET A 186 -9.34 11.04 0.26
C MET A 186 -10.20 9.78 0.24
N MET A 187 -10.40 9.13 1.39
CA MET A 187 -11.26 7.95 1.50
C MET A 187 -12.72 8.29 1.23
N LEU A 188 -13.23 9.40 1.79
CA LEU A 188 -14.60 9.86 1.58
C LEU A 188 -14.90 10.25 0.13
N VAL A 189 -13.90 10.73 -0.61
CA VAL A 189 -14.01 11.00 -2.06
C VAL A 189 -13.86 9.71 -2.88
N GLY A 190 -12.95 8.82 -2.48
CA GLY A 190 -12.67 7.58 -3.20
C GLY A 190 -13.79 6.55 -3.11
N ALA A 191 -14.47 6.44 -1.96
CA ALA A 191 -15.51 5.43 -1.76
C ALA A 191 -16.72 5.59 -2.71
N PRO A 192 -17.30 6.79 -2.95
CA PRO A 192 -18.31 6.99 -3.98
C PRO A 192 -17.85 6.63 -5.39
N ILE A 193 -16.57 6.88 -5.73
CA ILE A 193 -16.01 6.48 -7.02
C ILE A 193 -15.96 4.95 -7.11
N LEU A 194 -15.56 4.26 -6.03
CA LEU A 194 -15.56 2.79 -5.98
C LEU A 194 -16.97 2.22 -6.15
N HIS A 195 -18.00 2.79 -5.51
CA HIS A 195 -19.40 2.41 -5.73
C HIS A 195 -19.80 2.59 -7.19
N ALA A 196 -19.46 3.72 -7.81
CA ALA A 196 -19.77 3.97 -9.22
C ALA A 196 -19.05 2.97 -10.15
N VAL A 197 -17.78 2.64 -9.86
CA VAL A 197 -17.03 1.63 -10.62
C VAL A 197 -17.65 0.24 -10.44
N SER A 198 -17.98 -0.17 -9.22
CA SER A 198 -18.64 -1.43 -8.92
C SER A 198 -19.95 -1.59 -9.70
N LEU A 199 -20.81 -0.56 -9.70
CA LEU A 199 -22.04 -0.51 -10.49
C LEU A 199 -21.76 -0.60 -12.00
N SER A 200 -20.74 0.12 -12.50
CA SER A 200 -20.39 0.11 -13.92
C SER A 200 -19.85 -1.23 -14.41
N LEU A 201 -19.21 -2.00 -13.52
CA LEU A 201 -18.75 -3.37 -13.77
C LEU A 201 -19.88 -4.40 -13.67
N GLY A 202 -21.07 -3.99 -13.21
CA GLY A 202 -22.20 -4.90 -13.00
C GLY A 202 -22.02 -5.84 -11.81
N GLU A 203 -21.20 -5.47 -10.82
CA GLU A 203 -21.05 -6.28 -9.60
C GLU A 203 -22.40 -6.38 -8.87
N PRO A 204 -22.76 -7.57 -8.34
CA PRO A 204 -23.95 -7.71 -7.50
C PRO A 204 -23.87 -6.79 -6.29
N GLN A 205 -24.89 -5.95 -6.10
CA GLN A 205 -24.95 -5.02 -4.97
C GLN A 205 -25.55 -5.66 -3.71
N SER A 206 -26.26 -6.79 -3.87
CA SER A 206 -26.68 -7.64 -2.77
C SER A 206 -25.52 -8.54 -2.34
N VAL A 207 -25.10 -8.40 -1.08
CA VAL A 207 -23.99 -9.17 -0.50
C VAL A 207 -24.52 -10.20 0.48
N GLU A 208 -24.17 -11.47 0.29
CA GLU A 208 -24.37 -12.52 1.28
C GLU A 208 -23.19 -12.51 2.25
N TRP A 209 -23.39 -11.93 3.43
CA TRP A 209 -22.33 -11.76 4.42
C TRP A 209 -21.99 -13.09 5.11
N THR A 210 -20.81 -13.62 4.81
CA THR A 210 -20.22 -14.72 5.59
C THR A 210 -19.48 -14.18 6.82
N PRO A 211 -19.31 -15.01 7.87
CA PRO A 211 -18.46 -14.64 9.02
C PRO A 211 -17.05 -14.20 8.61
N ALA A 212 -16.47 -14.81 7.58
CA ALA A 212 -15.15 -14.45 7.06
C ALA A 212 -15.12 -13.02 6.49
N ALA A 213 -16.11 -12.64 5.67
CA ALA A 213 -16.20 -11.29 5.12
C ALA A 213 -16.43 -10.22 6.20
N VAL A 214 -17.24 -10.54 7.21
CA VAL A 214 -17.48 -9.65 8.36
C VAL A 214 -16.21 -9.49 9.19
N LEU A 215 -15.51 -10.58 9.53
CA LEU A 215 -14.24 -10.52 10.26
C LEU A 215 -13.17 -9.78 9.47
N ALA A 216 -13.12 -9.96 8.15
CA ALA A 216 -12.24 -9.21 7.27
C ALA A 216 -12.51 -7.69 7.40
N LEU A 217 -13.76 -7.22 7.32
CA LEU A 217 -14.06 -5.80 7.51
C LEU A 217 -13.78 -5.30 8.93
N LEU A 218 -14.14 -6.07 9.95
CA LEU A 218 -13.86 -5.74 11.35
C LEU A 218 -12.36 -5.68 11.66
N TYR A 219 -11.54 -6.36 10.88
CA TYR A 219 -10.09 -6.22 10.94
C TYR A 219 -9.61 -5.02 10.10
N LEU A 220 -10.01 -4.96 8.83
CA LEU A 220 -9.51 -4.00 7.85
C LEU A 220 -9.87 -2.56 8.18
N VAL A 221 -11.03 -2.31 8.78
CA VAL A 221 -11.51 -0.96 9.09
C VAL A 221 -10.85 -0.41 10.35
N PRO A 222 -11.09 -0.93 11.57
CA PRO A 222 -10.52 -0.35 12.78
C PRO A 222 -9.05 -0.72 13.00
N VAL A 223 -8.60 -1.92 12.64
CA VAL A 223 -7.21 -2.34 12.91
C VAL A 223 -6.29 -1.82 11.81
N ALA A 224 -6.53 -2.21 10.55
CA ALA A 224 -5.66 -1.78 9.45
C ALA A 224 -5.90 -0.29 9.08
N GLY A 225 -7.17 0.12 8.99
CA GLY A 225 -7.60 1.45 8.61
C GLY A 225 -7.63 2.48 9.75
N GLY A 226 -7.61 2.05 11.01
CA GLY A 226 -7.55 2.93 12.19
C GLY A 226 -6.17 2.87 12.85
N VAL A 227 -5.93 1.82 13.64
CA VAL A 227 -4.70 1.64 14.43
C VAL A 227 -3.46 1.69 13.54
N GLY A 228 -3.47 1.01 12.40
CA GLY A 228 -2.37 1.00 11.43
C GLY A 228 -1.98 2.41 11.00
N TYR A 229 -2.95 3.26 10.66
CA TYR A 229 -2.69 4.65 10.28
C TYR A 229 -2.21 5.51 11.45
N LEU A 230 -2.73 5.32 12.67
CA LEU A 230 -2.25 6.04 13.85
C LEU A 230 -0.78 5.74 14.14
N LEU A 231 -0.41 4.46 14.10
CA LEU A 231 0.98 4.03 14.28
C LEU A 231 1.87 4.51 13.12
N TYR A 232 1.34 4.51 11.90
CA TYR A 232 2.04 5.04 10.72
C TYR A 232 2.33 6.55 10.85
N PHE A 233 1.36 7.36 11.27
CA PHE A 233 1.56 8.80 11.46
C PHE A 233 2.56 9.07 12.60
N ASP A 234 2.44 8.36 13.72
CA ASP A 234 3.41 8.44 14.81
C ASP A 234 4.84 8.07 14.36
N LEU A 235 5.00 7.06 13.49
CA LEU A 235 6.30 6.75 12.90
C LEU A 235 6.76 7.82 11.93
N LEU A 236 5.87 8.32 11.07
CA LEU A 236 6.21 9.35 10.08
C LEU A 236 6.84 10.57 10.74
N ASP A 237 6.26 11.01 11.86
CA ASP A 237 6.78 12.14 12.64
C ASP A 237 8.12 11.83 13.31
N ARG A 238 8.40 10.56 13.65
CA ARG A 238 9.61 10.15 14.38
C ARG A 238 10.81 9.83 13.49
N ILE A 239 10.60 9.10 12.41
CA ILE A 239 11.68 8.56 11.55
C ILE A 239 11.68 9.13 10.12
N GLY A 240 10.64 9.90 9.77
CA GLY A 240 10.49 10.50 8.45
C GLY A 240 10.08 9.50 7.37
N SER A 241 9.73 10.04 6.20
CA SER A 241 9.13 9.28 5.10
C SER A 241 10.05 8.21 4.49
N VAL A 242 11.36 8.44 4.47
CA VAL A 242 12.31 7.50 3.83
C VAL A 242 12.45 6.21 4.62
N GLU A 243 12.63 6.30 5.94
CA GLU A 243 12.73 5.13 6.80
C GLU A 243 11.37 4.45 6.93
N LEU A 244 10.27 5.21 6.97
CA LEU A 244 8.92 4.65 7.01
C LEU A 244 8.55 3.84 5.76
N ASN A 245 9.01 4.25 4.56
CA ASN A 245 8.80 3.48 3.34
C ASN A 245 9.39 2.06 3.41
N LEU A 246 10.35 1.78 4.29
CA LEU A 246 10.86 0.41 4.48
C LEU A 246 9.78 -0.55 5.00
N VAL A 247 8.71 -0.05 5.62
CA VAL A 247 7.60 -0.87 6.10
C VAL A 247 7.00 -1.70 4.96
N SER A 248 6.97 -1.16 3.73
CA SER A 248 6.41 -1.89 2.57
C SER A 248 7.14 -3.21 2.27
N TYR A 249 8.37 -3.40 2.76
CA TYR A 249 9.12 -4.65 2.61
C TYR A 249 8.80 -5.68 3.70
N LEU A 250 8.10 -5.29 4.77
CA LEU A 250 7.53 -6.23 5.74
C LEU A 250 6.20 -6.81 5.26
N LEU A 251 5.46 -6.07 4.42
CA LEU A 251 4.15 -6.49 3.93
C LEU A 251 4.17 -7.89 3.29
N PRO A 252 5.07 -8.20 2.34
CA PRO A 252 5.14 -9.54 1.74
C PRO A 252 5.42 -10.66 2.73
N VAL A 253 6.25 -10.40 3.74
CA VAL A 253 6.62 -11.41 4.75
C VAL A 253 5.39 -11.79 5.58
N PHE A 254 4.66 -10.80 6.07
CA PHE A 254 3.44 -11.04 6.86
C PHE A 254 2.27 -11.53 6.00
N ALA A 255 2.14 -11.03 4.77
CA ALA A 255 1.14 -11.52 3.82
C ALA A 255 1.36 -13.00 3.49
N ALA A 256 2.60 -13.42 3.22
CA ALA A 256 2.94 -14.81 2.98
C ALA A 256 2.71 -15.69 4.21
N LEU A 257 3.17 -15.24 5.39
CA LEU A 257 3.01 -16.00 6.62
C LEU A 257 1.54 -16.25 6.96
N VAL A 258 0.71 -15.22 6.92
CA VAL A 258 -0.71 -15.34 7.28
C VAL A 258 -1.53 -15.93 6.14
N GLY A 259 -1.20 -15.65 4.87
CA GLY A 259 -1.82 -16.33 3.73
C GLY A 259 -1.61 -17.85 3.78
N TRP A 260 -0.39 -18.29 4.10
CA TRP A 260 -0.10 -19.70 4.30
C TRP A 260 -0.83 -20.30 5.50
N LEU A 261 -0.79 -19.64 6.67
CA LEU A 261 -1.39 -20.17 7.91
C LEU A 261 -2.93 -20.15 7.92
N ALA A 262 -3.55 -19.09 7.38
CA ALA A 262 -4.99 -18.84 7.52
C ALA A 262 -5.81 -19.22 6.28
N LEU A 263 -5.21 -19.12 5.08
CA LEU A 263 -5.89 -19.34 3.80
C LEU A 263 -5.31 -20.54 3.04
N ASN A 264 -4.32 -21.22 3.60
CA ASN A 264 -3.64 -22.35 2.97
C ASN A 264 -3.05 -21.99 1.58
N GLU A 265 -2.64 -20.73 1.41
CA GLU A 265 -1.98 -20.26 0.18
C GLU A 265 -0.61 -20.93 0.01
N ALA A 266 -0.31 -21.39 -1.20
CA ALA A 266 1.01 -21.92 -1.52
C ALA A 266 2.04 -20.79 -1.60
N LEU A 267 3.19 -20.97 -0.94
CA LEU A 267 4.33 -20.07 -1.07
C LEU A 267 5.29 -20.62 -2.12
N GLU A 268 5.16 -20.11 -3.34
CA GLU A 268 6.01 -20.55 -4.45
C GLU A 268 7.44 -19.99 -4.35
N PRO A 269 8.46 -20.76 -4.77
CA PRO A 269 9.83 -20.27 -4.85
C PRO A 269 10.00 -19.01 -5.72
N THR A 270 9.19 -18.89 -6.77
CA THR A 270 9.08 -17.72 -7.66
C THR A 270 8.71 -16.46 -6.87
N THR A 271 7.74 -16.54 -5.96
CA THR A 271 7.32 -15.43 -5.09
C THR A 271 8.46 -14.98 -4.17
N VAL A 272 9.19 -15.93 -3.56
CA VAL A 272 10.33 -15.63 -2.69
C VAL A 272 11.48 -15.00 -3.48
N ALA A 273 11.82 -15.55 -4.64
CA ALA A 273 12.87 -15.03 -5.51
C ALA A 273 12.52 -13.62 -6.03
N GLY A 274 11.30 -13.42 -6.50
CA GLY A 274 10.83 -12.13 -6.98
C GLY A 274 10.86 -11.06 -5.88
N PHE A 275 10.43 -11.40 -4.65
CA PHE A 275 10.55 -10.51 -3.50
C PHE A 275 12.00 -10.10 -3.21
N ALA A 276 12.93 -11.07 -3.21
CA ALA A 276 14.34 -10.78 -3.00
C ALA A 276 14.89 -9.80 -4.05
N VAL A 277 14.52 -9.97 -5.31
CA VAL A 277 14.93 -9.08 -6.41
C VAL A 277 14.34 -7.67 -6.25
N VAL A 278 13.06 -7.54 -5.90
CA VAL A 278 12.42 -6.23 -5.61
C VAL A 278 13.12 -5.53 -4.44
N ALA A 279 13.42 -6.27 -3.36
CA ALA A 279 14.10 -5.73 -2.19
C ALA A 279 15.51 -5.21 -2.51
N VAL A 280 16.28 -5.94 -3.32
CA VAL A 280 17.60 -5.48 -3.82
C VAL A 280 17.45 -4.22 -4.67
N GLY A 281 16.47 -4.17 -5.58
CA GLY A 281 16.20 -3.01 -6.42
C GLY A 281 15.95 -1.73 -5.61
N PHE A 282 15.14 -1.84 -4.57
CA PHE A 282 14.91 -0.75 -3.63
C PHE A 282 16.17 -0.35 -2.85
N ALA A 283 16.92 -1.32 -2.34
CA ALA A 283 18.14 -1.06 -1.59
C ALA A 283 19.14 -0.25 -2.43
N LEU A 284 19.24 -0.51 -3.74
CA LEU A 284 20.07 0.25 -4.67
C LEU A 284 19.58 1.70 -4.86
N ILE A 285 18.26 1.89 -5.05
CA ILE A 285 17.65 3.22 -5.21
C ILE A 285 17.85 4.06 -3.95
N LYS A 286 17.65 3.47 -2.77
CA LYS A 286 17.74 4.16 -1.48
C LYS A 286 19.10 4.02 -0.79
N ARG A 287 20.13 3.49 -1.45
CA ARG A 287 21.45 3.19 -0.84
C ARG A 287 22.05 4.34 -0.02
N ARG A 288 21.96 5.58 -0.52
CA ARG A 288 22.52 6.75 0.18
C ARG A 288 21.77 7.04 1.48
N ALA A 289 20.44 6.90 1.45
CA ALA A 289 19.62 7.03 2.64
C ALA A 289 19.87 5.88 3.62
N LEU A 290 20.00 4.64 3.13
CA LEU A 290 20.29 3.46 3.95
C LEU A 290 21.67 3.54 4.62
N VAL A 291 22.70 3.96 3.88
CA VAL A 291 24.04 4.22 4.43
C VAL A 291 24.01 5.34 5.45
N GLY A 292 23.26 6.42 5.20
CA GLY A 292 23.05 7.50 6.16
C GLY A 292 22.38 7.02 7.46
N LEU A 293 21.38 6.14 7.35
CA LEU A 293 20.73 5.50 8.49
C LEU A 293 21.70 4.61 9.28
N ALA A 294 22.49 3.79 8.59
CA ALA A 294 23.50 2.92 9.22
C ALA A 294 24.60 3.74 9.93
N GLY A 295 25.10 4.82 9.31
CA GLY A 295 26.11 5.70 9.89
C GLY A 295 25.61 6.50 11.10
N ARG A 296 24.35 6.97 11.08
CA ARG A 296 23.70 7.56 12.26
C ARG A 296 23.57 6.54 13.40
N ARG A 297 23.34 5.27 13.08
CA ARG A 297 23.24 4.17 14.06
C ARG A 297 24.58 3.90 14.74
N SER A 298 25.67 3.88 13.98
CA SER A 298 27.03 3.66 14.49
C SER A 298 27.53 4.81 15.38
N ARG A 299 27.32 6.07 14.98
CA ARG A 299 27.73 7.23 15.81
C ARG A 299 26.98 7.34 17.13
N ARG A 300 25.71 6.90 17.17
CA ARG A 300 24.89 6.97 18.39
C ARG A 300 25.20 5.85 19.39
N SER A 301 25.74 4.71 18.95
CA SER A 301 26.24 3.64 19.83
C SER A 301 27.65 3.91 20.37
N SER A 302 28.44 4.75 19.71
CA SER A 302 29.81 5.09 20.13
C SER A 302 29.89 6.32 21.06
N GLY A 303 28.76 6.96 21.38
CA GLY A 303 28.67 8.11 22.29
C GLY A 303 28.06 7.77 23.66
N GLU A 304 27.94 6.49 24.00
CA GLU A 304 27.49 5.99 25.32
C GLU A 304 28.65 5.49 26.20
N THR A 305 29.90 5.81 25.87
CA THR A 305 31.07 5.53 26.73
C THR A 305 31.53 6.77 27.48
#